data_AF-A0A958GQR1-F1
#
_entry.id   AF-A0A958GQR1-F1
#
_cell.length_a   1.000
_cell.length_b   1.000
_cell.length_c   1.000
_cell.angle_alpha   90.00
_cell.angle_beta   90.00
_cell.angle_gamma   90.00
#
_symmetry.space_group_name_H-M   'P 1'
#
loop_
_entity.id
_entity.type
_entity.pdbx_description
1 polymer ?
#
loop_
_entity_poly.entity_id
_entity_poly.type
_entity_poly.pdbx_seq_one_letter_code
_entity_poly.pdbx_strand_id
1 'polypeptide(L)' 'MAASDVRQQVLAALTHPEAEEGLYLDNFFHLHEEDERPRVAASQEEILDALKELIAEGRVETDESE' A
#
# COMPACT_ATOMS: atom_id res chain seq x y z
N MET A 1 -5.16 11.11 -10.44
CA MET A 1 -4.75 11.79 -9.19
C MET A 1 -3.27 12.13 -9.31
N ALA A 2 -2.69 12.98 -8.46
CA ALA A 2 -1.23 13.15 -8.51
C ALA A 2 -0.59 11.89 -7.88
N ALA A 3 0.51 11.39 -8.46
CA ALA A 3 1.21 10.20 -7.93
C ALA A 3 1.63 10.35 -6.45
N SER A 4 1.86 11.60 -6.00
CA SER A 4 2.09 11.93 -4.60
C SER A 4 0.93 11.55 -3.67
N ASP A 5 -0.32 11.69 -4.12
CA ASP A 5 -1.49 11.35 -3.32
C ASP A 5 -1.62 9.82 -3.14
N VAL A 6 -1.24 9.04 -4.16
CA VAL A 6 -1.30 7.58 -4.12
C VAL A 6 -0.22 7.02 -3.18
N ARG A 7 1.01 7.54 -3.27
CA ARG A 7 2.11 7.16 -2.36
C ARG A 7 1.75 7.40 -0.89
N GLN A 8 1.13 8.53 -0.58
CA GLN A 8 0.70 8.83 0.79
C GLN A 8 -0.38 7.87 1.27
N GLN A 9 -1.34 7.51 0.41
CA GLN A 9 -2.37 6.53 0.75
C GLN A 9 -1.79 5.13 0.98
N VAL A 10 -0.86 4.70 0.13
CA VAL A 10 -0.16 3.41 0.29
C VAL A 10 0.61 3.37 1.60
N LEU A 11 1.35 4.43 1.95
CA LEU A 11 2.04 4.52 3.24
C LEU A 11 1.07 4.54 4.42
N ALA A 12 -0.06 5.24 4.31
CA ALA A 12 -1.06 5.26 5.37
C ALA A 12 -1.66 3.87 5.61
N ALA A 13 -1.89 3.10 4.54
CA ALA A 13 -2.35 1.71 4.65
C ALA A 13 -1.28 0.79 5.26
N LEU A 14 -0.01 0.92 4.87
CA LEU A 14 1.10 0.10 5.37
C LEU A 14 1.53 0.44 6.81
N THR A 15 1.28 1.67 7.28
CA THR A 15 1.61 2.10 8.65
C THR A 15 0.46 1.91 9.63
N HIS A 16 -0.67 1.37 9.17
CA HIS A 16 -1.81 1.07 10.03
C HIS A 16 -1.47 -0.11 10.96
N PRO A 17 -1.97 -0.15 12.22
CA PRO A 17 -1.75 -1.27 13.13
C PRO A 17 -2.19 -2.63 12.57
N GLU A 18 -3.19 -2.65 11.67
CA GLU A 18 -3.65 -3.90 11.02
C GLU A 18 -2.69 -4.42 9.93
N ALA A 19 -1.67 -3.65 9.56
CA ALA A 19 -0.62 -4.03 8.59
C ALA A 19 0.67 -4.50 9.28
N GLU A 20 0.59 -5.04 10.50
CA GLU A 20 1.74 -5.38 11.38
C GLU A 20 2.86 -6.18 10.69
N GLU A 21 2.51 -7.10 9.78
CA GLU A 21 3.46 -7.94 9.03
C GLU A 21 3.65 -7.50 7.56
N GLY A 22 3.16 -6.31 7.21
CA GLY A 22 3.04 -5.86 5.83
C GLY A 22 1.70 -6.22 5.20
N LEU A 23 1.55 -5.92 3.90
CA LEU A 23 0.31 -6.14 3.16
C LEU A 23 0.58 -6.80 1.82
N TYR A 24 -0.18 -7.85 1.52
CA TYR A 24 -0.29 -8.33 0.14
C TYR A 24 -0.90 -7.25 -0.75
N LEU A 25 -0.48 -7.23 -2.02
CA LEU A 25 -0.99 -6.27 -3.00
C LEU A 25 -2.53 -6.30 -3.10
N ASP A 26 -3.12 -7.49 -3.00
CA ASP A 26 -4.57 -7.68 -3.07
C ASP A 26 -5.33 -6.98 -1.92
N ASN A 27 -4.71 -6.92 -0.74
CA ASN A 27 -5.27 -6.31 0.47
C ASN A 27 -5.35 -4.79 0.40
N PHE A 28 -4.79 -4.15 -0.64
CA PHE A 28 -5.01 -2.73 -0.93
C PHE A 28 -6.35 -2.47 -1.64
N PHE A 29 -6.88 -3.48 -2.34
CA PHE A 29 -8.14 -3.39 -3.08
C PHE A 29 -9.31 -3.99 -2.29
N HIS A 30 -9.02 -5.06 -1.54
CA HIS A 30 -10.00 -5.85 -0.81
C HIS A 30 -9.88 -5.61 0.69
N LEU A 31 -10.41 -4.48 1.14
CA LEU A 31 -10.62 -4.20 2.56
C LEU A 31 -11.83 -5.00 3.05
N HIS A 32 -11.67 -5.72 4.16
CA HIS A 32 -12.78 -6.39 4.83
C HIS A 32 -13.70 -5.36 5.52
N GLU A 33 -14.95 -5.73 5.83
CA GLU A 33 -15.90 -4.81 6.49
C GLU A 33 -15.44 -4.35 7.89
N GLU A 34 -14.56 -5.13 8.53
CA GLU A 34 -13.97 -4.84 9.83
C GLU A 34 -12.63 -4.08 9.73
N ASP A 35 -12.15 -3.86 8.51
CA ASP A 35 -10.85 -3.27 8.23
C ASP A 35 -10.92 -1.75 8.35
N GLU A 36 -10.18 -1.19 9.32
CA GLU A 36 -10.13 0.24 9.57
C GLU A 36 -9.03 0.92 8.74
N ARG A 37 -8.25 0.16 7.95
CA ARG A 37 -7.19 0.72 7.10
C ARG A 37 -7.78 1.70 6.08
N PRO A 38 -7.07 2.81 5.82
CA PRO A 38 -7.49 3.76 4.80
C PRO A 38 -7.47 3.11 3.42
N ARG A 39 -8.58 3.24 2.69
CA ARG A 39 -8.66 2.78 1.30
C ARG A 39 -7.73 3.58 0.40
N VAL A 40 -6.98 2.87 -0.44
CA VAL A 40 -6.23 3.47 -1.53
C VAL A 40 -7.14 3.63 -2.74
N ALA A 41 -7.47 4.89 -3.07
CA ALA A 41 -8.36 5.25 -4.16
C ALA A 41 -7.60 5.42 -5.48
N ALA A 42 -6.95 4.36 -5.96
CA ALA A 42 -6.15 4.38 -7.19
C ALA A 42 -6.29 3.07 -7.97
N SER A 43 -5.89 3.11 -9.24
CA SER A 43 -5.80 1.89 -10.05
C SER A 43 -4.65 0.99 -9.60
N GLN A 44 -4.68 -0.28 -10.02
CA GLN A 44 -3.61 -1.22 -9.71
C GLN A 44 -2.25 -0.77 -10.26
N GLU A 45 -2.24 -0.21 -11.47
CA GLU A 45 -1.01 0.34 -12.09
C GLU A 45 -0.45 1.50 -11.26
N GLU A 46 -1.30 2.44 -10.83
CA GLU A 46 -0.88 3.56 -9.98
C GLU A 46 -0.34 3.11 -8.62
N ILE A 47 -0.93 2.08 -8.01
CA ILE A 47 -0.47 1.52 -6.73
C ILE A 47 0.86 0.80 -6.91
N LEU A 48 1.01 0.00 -7.96
CA LEU A 48 2.26 -0.69 -8.27
C LEU A 48 3.39 0.29 -8.53
N ASP A 49 3.14 1.36 -9.28
CA ASP A 49 4.15 2.38 -9.54
C ASP A 49 4.51 3.14 -8.25
N ALA A 50 3.52 3.49 -7.42
CA ALA A 50 3.78 4.08 -6.10
C ALA A 50 4.61 3.16 -5.20
N LEU A 51 4.34 1.86 -5.17
CA LEU A 51 5.12 0.88 -4.42
C LEU A 51 6.56 0.79 -4.93
N LYS A 52 6.77 0.72 -6.25
CA LYS A 52 8.12 0.71 -6.85
C LYS A 52 8.92 1.96 -6.48
N GLU A 53 8.30 3.14 -6.54
CA GLU A 53 8.94 4.39 -6.12
C GLU A 53 9.32 4.33 -4.64
N LEU A 54 8.40 3.92 -3.76
CA LEU A 54 8.64 3.82 -2.32
C LEU A 54 9.73 2.79 -1.97
N ILE A 55 9.81 1.68 -2.70
CA ILE A 55 10.88 0.68 -2.57
C ILE A 55 12.22 1.28 -3.02
N ALA A 56 12.26 1.98 -4.16
CA ALA A 56 13.47 2.65 -4.64
C ALA A 56 13.97 3.74 -3.67
N GLU A 57 13.05 4.38 -2.92
CA GLU A 57 13.35 5.34 -1.86
C GLU A 57 13.75 4.69 -0.51
N GLY A 58 13.68 3.35 -0.40
CA GLY A 58 13.95 2.62 0.83
C GLY A 58 12.90 2.86 1.93
N ARG A 59 11.68 3.23 1.53
CA ARG A 59 10.56 3.53 2.44
C ARG A 59 9.68 2.33 2.72
N VAL A 60 9.66 1.37 1.81
CA VAL A 60 8.92 0.10 1.87
C VAL A 60 9.86 -1.01 1.41
N GLU A 61 9.74 -2.19 1.99
CA GLU A 61 10.46 -3.39 1.58
C GLU A 61 9.47 -4.45 1.07
N THR A 62 9.91 -5.24 0.09
CA THR A 62 9.16 -6.41 -0.37
C THR A 62 9.70 -7.64 0.32
N ASP A 63 8.85 -8.32 1.07
CA ASP A 63 9.17 -9.64 1.58
C ASP A 63 8.81 -10.68 0.51
N GLU A 64 9.82 -11.36 -0.03
CA GLU A 64 9.67 -12.43 -1.03
C GLU A 64 9.66 -13.82 -0.37
N SER A 65 9.36 -13.93 0.93
CA SER A 65 9.33 -15.23 1.61
C SER A 65 8.17 -16.07 1.09
N GLU A 66 8.52 -17.21 0.48
CA GLU A 66 7.60 -18.21 -0.11
C GLU A 66 6.73 -18.94 0.93
#